data_AF-A0A9E7R350-F1
#
_entry.id   AF-A0A9E7R350-F1
#
_cell.length_a   1.000
_cell.length_b   1.000
_cell.length_c   1.000
_cell.angle_alpha   90.00
_cell.angle_beta   90.00
_cell.angle_gamma   90.00
#
_symmetry.space_group_name_H-M   'P 1'
#
loop_
_entity.id
_entity.type
_entity.pdbx_description
1 polymer ?
#
loop_
_entity_poly.entity_id
_entity_poly.type
_entity_poly.pdbx_seq_one_letter_code
_entity_poly.pdbx_strand_id
1 'polypeptide(L)'
;MIERDDEFVVAIDMPGFEREDVDIKVTNHTLRIRGDHAEAFDEERDRFVRHERRHESVDRSVRLPGEVDPEKVTAKMTNGVLTVTLPRTEAENERKIEIE
;
A
#
# COMPACT_ATOMS: atom_id res chain seq x y z
N MET A 1 4.65 7.23 4.04
CA MET A 1 3.43 8.00 3.72
C MET A 1 3.83 9.45 3.62
N ILE A 2 3.27 10.17 2.66
CA ILE A 2 3.42 11.61 2.47
C ILE A 2 2.01 12.19 2.51
N GLU A 3 1.81 13.25 3.29
CA GLU A 3 0.60 14.08 3.23
C GLU A 3 0.85 15.25 2.29
N ARG A 4 -0.11 15.50 1.40
CA ARG A 4 -0.21 16.68 0.55
C ARG A 4 -1.56 17.33 0.83
N ASP A 5 -1.76 18.54 0.33
CA ASP A 5 -2.96 19.33 0.60
C ASP A 5 -4.26 18.52 0.42
N ASP A 6 -4.39 17.84 -0.72
CA ASP A 6 -5.62 17.12 -1.09
C ASP A 6 -5.51 15.58 -1.12
N GLU A 7 -4.36 15.02 -0.73
CA GLU A 7 -4.13 13.57 -0.87
C GLU A 7 -3.10 13.01 0.12
N PHE A 8 -3.24 11.72 0.43
CA PHE A 8 -2.17 10.92 1.03
C PHE A 8 -1.51 10.06 -0.04
N VAL A 9 -0.19 9.91 0.04
CA VAL A 9 0.59 9.02 -0.85
C VAL A 9 1.33 8.00 0.00
N VAL A 10 1.11 6.71 -0.27
CA VAL A 10 1.80 5.60 0.38
C VAL A 10 2.64 4.86 -0.65
N ALA A 11 3.96 4.80 -0.43
CA ALA A 11 4.89 4.03 -1.24
C ALA A 11 5.42 2.83 -0.45
N ILE A 12 5.47 1.66 -1.07
CA ILE A 12 5.98 0.41 -0.50
C ILE A 12 6.86 -0.31 -1.52
N ASP A 13 8.03 -0.76 -1.08
CA ASP A 13 8.90 -1.62 -1.87
C ASP A 13 8.30 -3.04 -1.92
N MET A 14 8.00 -3.49 -3.14
CA MET A 14 7.44 -4.80 -3.47
C MET A 14 8.16 -5.35 -4.72
N PRO A 15 9.47 -5.59 -4.66
CA PRO A 15 10.22 -6.12 -5.79
C PRO A 15 9.76 -7.54 -6.13
N GLY A 16 9.60 -7.84 -7.41
CA GLY A 16 9.21 -9.18 -7.88
C GLY A 16 7.70 -9.43 -7.93
N PHE A 17 6.88 -8.63 -7.27
CA PHE A 17 5.42 -8.75 -7.34
C PHE A 17 4.88 -8.27 -8.67
N GLU A 18 3.97 -9.05 -9.25
CA GLU A 18 3.14 -8.60 -10.36
C GLU A 18 1.87 -7.91 -9.84
N ARG A 19 1.15 -7.20 -10.71
CA ARG A 19 -0.07 -6.49 -10.29
C ARG A 19 -1.15 -7.45 -9.78
N GLU A 20 -1.15 -8.66 -10.33
CA GLU A 20 -2.10 -9.73 -10.02
C GLU A 20 -1.89 -10.30 -8.62
N ASP A 21 -0.66 -10.24 -8.12
CA ASP A 21 -0.25 -10.76 -6.82
C ASP A 21 -0.68 -9.83 -5.65
N VAL A 22 -1.18 -8.63 -5.95
CA VAL A 22 -1.38 -7.55 -4.97
C VAL A 22 -2.85 -7.17 -4.82
N ASP A 23 -3.35 -7.28 -3.59
CA ASP A 23 -4.67 -6.83 -3.15
C ASP A 23 -4.55 -5.56 -2.31
N ILE A 24 -5.30 -4.53 -2.68
CA ILE A 24 -5.32 -3.23 -2.01
C ILE A 24 -6.74 -2.92 -1.58
N LYS A 25 -6.92 -2.64 -0.29
CA LYS A 25 -8.22 -2.35 0.30
C LYS A 25 -8.15 -1.13 1.21
N VAL A 26 -9.16 -0.29 1.16
CA VAL A 26 -9.35 0.80 2.12
C VAL A 26 -10.62 0.50 2.91
N THR A 27 -10.52 0.49 4.24
CA THR A 27 -11.66 0.24 5.13
C THR A 27 -11.44 1.03 6.42
N ASN A 28 -12.42 1.83 6.86
CA ASN A 28 -12.40 2.55 8.14
C ASN A 28 -11.05 3.25 8.43
N HIS A 29 -10.64 4.18 7.56
CA HIS A 29 -9.35 4.89 7.64
C HIS A 29 -8.11 4.00 7.66
N THR A 30 -8.20 2.76 7.16
CA THR A 30 -7.07 1.85 7.10
C THR A 30 -6.86 1.39 5.67
N LEU A 31 -5.67 1.67 5.13
CA LEU A 31 -5.18 1.10 3.89
C LEU A 31 -4.50 -0.23 4.21
N ARG A 32 -5.02 -1.33 3.67
CA ARG A 32 -4.40 -2.64 3.71
C ARG A 32 -3.85 -2.99 2.34
N ILE A 33 -2.60 -3.43 2.33
CA ILE A 33 -1.88 -3.89 1.14
C ILE A 33 -1.41 -5.30 1.45
N ARG A 34 -1.91 -6.26 0.67
CA ARG A 34 -1.52 -7.65 0.73
C ARG A 34 -0.89 -8.07 -0.59
N GLY A 35 0.27 -8.70 -0.53
CA GLY A 35 0.89 -9.36 -1.67
C GLY A 35 1.29 -10.76 -1.30
N ASP A 36 1.13 -11.72 -2.21
CA ASP A 36 1.71 -13.06 -2.06
C ASP A 36 2.46 -13.41 -3.34
N HIS A 37 3.78 -13.47 -3.27
CA HIS A 37 4.62 -13.83 -4.40
C HIS A 37 5.51 -15.01 -4.03
N ALA A 38 5.38 -16.09 -4.80
CA ALA A 38 6.20 -17.28 -4.69
C ALA A 38 7.22 -17.32 -5.83
N GLU A 39 8.52 -17.29 -5.49
CA GLU A 39 9.56 -17.55 -6.49
C GLU A 39 9.44 -19.01 -6.96
N ALA A 40 9.29 -19.21 -8.27
CA ALA A 40 9.31 -20.55 -8.85
C ALA A 40 10.73 -21.11 -8.85
N PHE A 41 10.95 -22.20 -8.12
CA PHE A 41 12.21 -22.93 -8.06
C PHE A 41 11.97 -24.41 -8.29
N ASP A 42 12.86 -25.05 -9.05
CA ASP A 42 12.81 -26.49 -9.28
C ASP A 42 13.58 -27.23 -8.18
N GLU A 43 12.86 -27.73 -7.18
CA GLU A 43 13.45 -28.40 -6.01
C GLU A 43 14.27 -29.65 -6.36
N GLU A 44 14.08 -30.25 -7.54
CA GLU A 44 14.80 -31.45 -7.97
C GLU A 44 16.08 -31.14 -8.74
N ARG A 45 16.11 -30.03 -9.49
CA ARG A 45 17.26 -29.66 -10.35
C ARG A 45 18.15 -28.59 -9.74
N ASP A 46 17.58 -27.71 -8.92
CA ASP A 46 18.29 -26.54 -8.44
C ASP A 46 18.67 -26.71 -6.96
N ARG A 47 19.86 -26.22 -6.60
CA ARG A 47 20.33 -26.18 -5.20
C ARG A 47 20.76 -24.77 -4.84
N PHE A 48 20.07 -24.16 -3.87
CA PHE A 48 20.48 -22.88 -3.34
C PHE A 48 21.89 -22.98 -2.72
N VAL A 49 22.85 -22.23 -3.27
CA VAL A 49 24.15 -21.99 -2.62
C VAL A 49 23.99 -20.92 -1.54
N ARG A 50 23.14 -19.91 -1.81
CA ARG A 50 22.73 -18.86 -0.87
C ARG A 50 21.45 -18.21 -1.37
N HIS A 51 20.48 -18.06 -0.48
CA HIS A 51 19.19 -17.39 -0.75
C HIS A 51 19.03 -16.27 0.28
N GLU A 52 19.03 -15.03 -0.20
CA GLU A 52 19.00 -13.83 0.67
C GLU A 52 17.66 -13.12 0.64
N ARG A 53 16.88 -13.30 -0.42
CA ARG A 53 15.49 -12.87 -0.49
C ARG A 53 14.64 -13.90 0.21
N ARG A 54 13.61 -13.49 0.95
CA ARG A 54 12.65 -14.43 1.54
C ARG A 54 11.47 -14.59 0.60
N HIS A 55 10.71 -15.68 0.74
CA HIS A 55 9.36 -15.76 0.19
C HIS A 55 8.58 -14.52 0.68
N GLU A 56 8.26 -13.60 -0.22
CA GLU A 56 7.74 -12.29 0.13
C GLU A 56 6.22 -12.39 0.12
N SER A 57 5.66 -12.73 1.28
CA SER A 57 4.30 -12.28 1.56
C SER A 57 4.38 -10.92 2.24
N VAL A 58 3.64 -9.96 1.69
CA VAL A 58 3.49 -8.63 2.26
C VAL A 58 2.09 -8.56 2.84
N ASP A 59 1.95 -8.23 4.12
CA ASP A 59 0.68 -7.82 4.73
C ASP A 59 0.96 -6.57 5.57
N ARG A 60 0.64 -5.42 4.99
CA ARG A 60 0.87 -4.10 5.58
C ARG A 60 -0.47 -3.42 5.77
N SER A 61 -0.72 -2.95 6.97
CA SER A 61 -1.85 -2.08 7.28
C SER A 61 -1.33 -0.71 7.72
N VAL A 62 -1.83 0.34 7.09
CA VAL A 62 -1.45 1.72 7.36
C VAL A 62 -2.71 2.49 7.73
N ARG A 63 -2.70 3.08 8.93
CA ARG A 63 -3.79 3.95 9.37
C ARG A 63 -3.63 5.32 8.71
N LEU A 64 -4.70 5.81 8.12
CA LEU A 64 -4.78 7.10 7.45
C LEU A 64 -5.08 8.20 8.49
N PRO A 65 -4.42 9.36 8.40
CA PRO A 65 -4.69 10.49 9.31
C PRO A 65 -6.08 11.11 9.14
N GLY A 66 -6.71 10.95 7.98
CA GLY A 66 -8.01 11.54 7.68
C GLY A 66 -8.90 10.65 6.81
N GLU A 67 -10.04 11.19 6.41
CA GLU A 67 -10.95 10.55 5.46
C GLU A 67 -10.39 10.62 4.03
N VAL A 68 -10.65 9.58 3.25
CA VAL A 68 -10.28 9.50 1.84
C VAL A 68 -11.48 9.05 1.02
N ASP A 69 -11.52 9.47 -0.25
CA ASP A 69 -12.54 9.03 -1.20
C ASP A 69 -12.10 7.68 -1.82
N PRO A 70 -12.70 6.54 -1.40
CA PRO A 70 -12.27 5.22 -1.85
C PRO A 70 -12.52 5.01 -3.35
N GLU A 71 -13.47 5.73 -3.96
CA GLU A 71 -13.78 5.58 -5.38
C GLU A 71 -12.72 6.22 -6.28
N LYS A 72 -11.93 7.16 -5.73
CA LYS A 72 -10.86 7.88 -6.44
C LYS A 72 -9.46 7.41 -6.08
N VAL A 73 -9.32 6.37 -5.25
CA VAL A 73 -8.01 5.79 -4.93
C VAL A 73 -7.39 5.20 -6.20
N THR A 74 -6.11 5.50 -6.42
CA THR A 74 -5.34 4.93 -7.52
C THR A 74 -4.08 4.26 -7.02
N ALA A 75 -3.62 3.24 -7.74
CA ALA A 75 -2.42 2.50 -7.41
C ALA A 75 -1.57 2.27 -8.66
N LYS A 76 -0.25 2.40 -8.52
CA LYS A 76 0.70 2.19 -9.61
C LYS A 76 1.92 1.42 -9.10
N MET A 77 2.25 0.34 -9.80
CA MET A 77 3.52 -0.37 -9.62
C MET A 77 4.53 0.13 -10.66
N THR A 78 5.72 0.55 -10.23
CA THR A 78 6.81 0.96 -11.13
C THR A 78 8.14 0.53 -10.52
N ASN A 79 8.93 -0.25 -11.26
CA ASN A 79 10.26 -0.72 -10.84
C ASN A 79 10.26 -1.42 -9.46
N GLY A 80 9.23 -2.23 -9.17
CA GLY A 80 9.11 -2.91 -7.87
C GLY A 80 8.67 -2.03 -6.71
N VAL A 81 8.15 -0.82 -6.98
CA VAL A 81 7.59 0.06 -5.95
C VAL A 81 6.10 0.27 -6.23
N LEU A 82 5.27 -0.07 -5.24
CA LEU A 82 3.84 0.22 -5.25
C LEU A 82 3.61 1.61 -4.67
N THR A 83 3.01 2.50 -5.45
CA THR A 83 2.55 3.81 -5.01
C THR A 83 1.03 3.84 -5.01
N VAL A 84 0.43 4.08 -3.84
CA VAL A 84 -1.02 4.26 -3.65
C VAL A 84 -1.29 5.73 -3.36
N THR A 85 -2.15 6.34 -4.17
CA THR A 85 -2.60 7.72 -4.02
C THR A 85 -4.04 7.71 -3.54
N LEU A 86 -4.29 8.37 -2.40
CA LEU A 86 -5.58 8.40 -1.73
C LEU A 86 -6.07 9.84 -1.60
N PRO A 87 -6.95 10.29 -2.51
CA PRO A 87 -7.55 11.62 -2.43
C PRO A 87 -8.35 11.79 -1.14
N ARG A 88 -8.20 12.94 -0.49
CA ARG A 88 -8.96 13.30 0.71
C ARG A 88 -10.38 13.68 0.30
N THR A 89 -11.37 13.21 1.04
CA THR A 89 -12.72 13.80 1.00
C THR A 89 -12.62 15.13 1.75
N GLU A 90 -13.09 16.24 1.16
CA GLU A 90 -12.76 17.63 1.54
C GLU A 90 -12.60 17.93 3.05
N ALA A 91 -11.64 18.84 3.29
CA ALA A 91 -10.98 19.19 4.54
C ALA A 91 -11.87 19.21 5.79
N GLU A 92 -11.28 18.79 6.91
CA GLU A 92 -11.76 19.11 8.25
C GLU A 92 -12.16 20.59 8.30
N ASN A 93 -13.45 20.87 8.17
CA ASN A 93 -13.98 22.20 8.37
C ASN A 93 -13.76 22.47 9.86
N GLU A 94 -12.71 23.23 10.18
CA GLU A 94 -12.46 23.72 11.53
C GLU A 94 -13.74 24.36 12.05
N ARG A 95 -14.46 23.65 12.94
CA ARG A 95 -15.60 24.25 13.62
C ARG A 95 -15.03 25.13 14.72
N LYS A 96 -15.16 26.44 14.54
CA LYS A 96 -14.96 27.40 15.63
C LYS A 96 -15.92 27.05 16.77
N ILE A 97 -15.38 26.64 17.91
CA ILE A 97 -16.15 26.41 19.13
C ILE A 97 -16.10 27.72 19.93
N GLU A 98 -17.26 28.32 20.18
CA GLU A 98 -17.36 29.46 21.10
C GLU A 98 -17.33 28.96 22.54
N ILE A 99 -16.57 29.67 23.39
CA ILE A 99 -16.42 29.35 24.81
C ILE A 99 -17.52 30.13 25.56
N GLU A 100 -18.27 29.45 26.43
CA GLU A 100 -19.16 30.08 27.44
C GLU A 100 -18.40 30.59 28.66
#